data_AF-A0A2D7K3E5-F1
#
_entry.id   AF-A0A2D7K3E5-F1
#
_cell.length_a   1.000
_cell.length_b   1.000
_cell.length_c   1.000
_cell.angle_alpha   90.00
_cell.angle_beta   90.00
_cell.angle_gamma   90.00
#
_symmetry.space_group_name_H-M   'P 1'
#
loop_
_entity.id
_entity.type
_entity.pdbx_description
1 polymer ?
#
loop_
_entity_poly.entity_id
_entity_poly.type
_entity_poly.pdbx_seq_one_letter_code
_entity_poly.pdbx_strand_id
1 'polypeptide(L)'
;MRKVDLESGEVLQQSDLDAQYFGEGITVFGDKIYQLTWTSGDVFVYDKESFTLENTLSISGEGWGLTHDETHLIMSDGSNTLRYLDPETLDEVKSITVTDGGVSVDRLNELEFINGEVWANVWKRPTIVRIDPESGIVNSRIDLSEINQQTGMEDVLNGIAYNSATDQVFVTGKNWTDLYEIEVDETQVLSAADQGIYLKDFNVEEDAIVAAGFDYETQEDLIANVTATNDGALLFSDQGTEVEIVGLDLDEALDMMVTFQATAVGTNDLGAMQQGGAQSWCCTASYKRGAMAIRDVKELRRWHVKKSRVWQEGYHVWGRIVADKWLKKSQWAAKGTQDLFNLIMHKKITFRGLLAWVVITPPAMLIGSYIVLSQKLDRLLGRSSVRGITN
;
A
#
# COMPACT_ATOMS: atom_id res chain seq x y z
N MET A 1 -17.70 4.22 17.20
CA MET A 1 -16.29 3.93 17.54
C MET A 1 -16.20 2.98 18.74
N ARG A 2 -15.22 2.05 18.77
CA ARG A 2 -14.98 1.10 19.87
C ARG A 2 -13.48 0.99 20.19
N LYS A 3 -13.15 0.76 21.46
CA LYS A 3 -11.85 0.26 21.95
C LYS A 3 -12.06 -1.20 22.34
N VAL A 4 -11.25 -2.10 21.80
CA VAL A 4 -11.44 -3.55 21.95
C VAL A 4 -10.17 -4.15 22.53
N ASP A 5 -10.32 -5.09 23.46
CA ASP A 5 -9.22 -5.92 23.94
C ASP A 5 -8.86 -6.98 22.88
N LEU A 6 -7.57 -7.07 22.52
CA LEU A 6 -7.12 -7.88 21.39
C LEU A 6 -7.24 -9.40 21.65
N GLU A 7 -7.05 -9.85 22.90
CA GLU A 7 -7.06 -11.28 23.22
C GLU A 7 -8.48 -11.83 23.40
N SER A 8 -9.39 -11.02 23.96
CA SER A 8 -10.76 -11.45 24.31
C SER A 8 -11.86 -10.96 23.37
N GLY A 9 -11.59 -9.93 22.57
CA GLY A 9 -12.62 -9.22 21.80
C GLY A 9 -13.57 -8.38 22.66
N GLU A 10 -13.30 -8.20 23.96
CA GLU A 10 -14.16 -7.40 24.85
C GLU A 10 -14.12 -5.91 24.47
N VAL A 11 -15.29 -5.28 24.38
CA VAL A 11 -15.40 -3.83 24.12
C VAL A 11 -15.15 -3.07 25.43
N LEU A 12 -13.92 -2.58 25.59
CA LEU A 12 -13.46 -1.84 26.76
C LEU A 12 -14.07 -0.43 26.85
N GLN A 13 -14.38 0.19 25.71
CA GLN A 13 -14.93 1.55 25.61
C GLN A 13 -15.69 1.69 24.28
N GLN A 14 -16.82 2.38 24.27
CA GLN A 14 -17.61 2.63 23.06
C GLN A 14 -18.12 4.07 23.05
N SER A 15 -18.18 4.66 21.87
CA SER A 15 -18.88 5.92 21.60
C SER A 15 -19.69 5.72 20.33
N ASP A 16 -21.00 5.92 20.44
CA ASP A 16 -21.93 5.72 19.33
C ASP A 16 -22.15 7.03 18.57
N LEU A 17 -22.33 6.92 17.25
CA LEU A 17 -22.71 8.05 16.40
C LEU A 17 -24.23 8.26 16.46
N ASP A 18 -24.69 9.49 16.25
CA ASP A 18 -26.10 9.76 16.02
C ASP A 18 -26.59 8.97 14.78
N ALA A 19 -27.80 8.41 14.87
CA ALA A 19 -28.34 7.47 13.89
C ALA A 19 -28.54 8.02 12.45
N GLN A 20 -28.28 9.31 12.23
CA GLN A 20 -28.23 9.92 10.89
C GLN A 20 -26.89 9.71 10.17
N TYR A 21 -25.84 9.33 10.90
CA TYR A 21 -24.50 9.14 10.36
C TYR A 21 -24.17 7.65 10.20
N PHE A 22 -23.55 7.31 9.08
CA PHE A 22 -22.92 6.01 8.87
C PHE A 22 -21.40 6.21 8.99
N GLY A 23 -20.80 5.65 10.04
CA GLY A 23 -19.37 5.79 10.31
C GLY A 23 -18.54 4.79 9.50
N GLU A 24 -17.50 5.29 8.86
CA GLU A 24 -16.57 4.50 8.04
C GLU A 24 -15.15 4.57 8.65
N GLY A 25 -14.11 4.71 7.82
CA GLY A 25 -12.70 4.68 8.16
C GLY A 25 -12.31 5.56 9.35
N ILE A 26 -11.37 5.05 10.15
CA ILE A 26 -11.00 5.61 11.43
C ILE A 26 -9.50 5.48 11.66
N THR A 27 -8.83 6.56 12.06
CA THR A 27 -7.39 6.52 12.37
C THR A 27 -7.02 7.33 13.59
N VAL A 28 -5.90 6.95 14.21
CA VAL A 28 -5.32 7.63 15.38
C VAL A 28 -4.17 8.51 14.91
N PHE A 29 -4.33 9.83 14.98
CA PHE A 29 -3.24 10.77 14.66
C PHE A 29 -2.82 11.55 15.91
N GLY A 30 -1.64 11.23 16.44
CA GLY A 30 -1.16 11.76 17.72
C GLY A 30 -2.06 11.34 18.90
N ASP A 31 -2.61 12.35 19.58
CA ASP A 31 -3.53 12.20 20.73
C ASP A 31 -5.01 12.26 20.32
N LYS A 32 -5.30 12.28 19.01
CA LYS A 32 -6.66 12.38 18.45
C LYS A 32 -7.05 11.14 17.66
N ILE A 33 -8.36 10.95 17.50
CA ILE A 33 -8.96 9.98 16.60
C ILE A 33 -9.80 10.74 15.58
N TYR A 34 -9.60 10.42 14.30
CA TYR A 34 -10.38 10.96 13.18
C TYR A 34 -11.27 9.85 12.66
N GLN A 35 -12.58 10.08 12.56
CA GLN A 35 -13.54 9.12 12.01
C GLN A 35 -14.33 9.74 10.86
N LEU A 36 -14.30 9.09 9.70
CA LEU A 36 -15.07 9.47 8.52
C LEU A 36 -16.55 9.08 8.65
N THR A 37 -17.38 9.75 7.85
CA THR A 37 -18.74 9.32 7.54
C THR A 37 -18.85 8.99 6.05
N TRP A 38 -19.74 8.07 5.70
CA TRP A 38 -19.85 7.58 4.32
C TRP A 38 -20.23 8.69 3.32
N THR A 39 -21.43 9.28 3.43
CA THR A 39 -21.97 10.22 2.43
C THR A 39 -22.26 11.64 2.93
N SER A 40 -22.22 11.92 4.23
CA SER A 40 -22.49 13.28 4.73
C SER A 40 -21.29 14.21 4.61
N GLY A 41 -20.08 13.65 4.45
CA GLY A 41 -18.84 14.42 4.36
C GLY A 41 -18.36 14.97 5.70
N ASP A 42 -18.97 14.58 6.82
CA ASP A 42 -18.52 14.94 8.16
C ASP A 42 -17.34 14.06 8.59
N VAL A 43 -16.36 14.67 9.26
CA VAL A 43 -15.25 13.97 9.90
C VAL A 43 -15.20 14.37 11.37
N PHE A 44 -15.48 13.40 12.24
CA PHE A 44 -15.50 13.61 13.68
C PHE A 44 -14.09 13.45 14.25
N VAL A 45 -13.69 14.40 15.10
CA VAL A 45 -12.38 14.42 15.74
C VAL A 45 -12.56 14.27 17.25
N TYR A 46 -12.06 13.18 17.82
CA TYR A 46 -12.20 12.83 19.23
C TYR A 46 -10.85 12.88 19.96
N ASP A 47 -10.91 13.18 21.26
CA ASP A 47 -9.81 12.85 22.18
C ASP A 47 -9.67 11.32 22.29
N LYS A 48 -8.44 10.82 22.12
CA LYS A 48 -8.13 9.40 22.00
C LYS A 48 -8.41 8.58 23.26
N GLU A 49 -8.23 9.17 24.44
CA GLU A 49 -8.37 8.42 25.70
C GLU A 49 -9.80 8.43 26.23
N SER A 50 -10.50 9.56 26.13
CA SER A 50 -11.88 9.70 26.64
C SER A 50 -12.97 9.40 25.61
N PHE A 51 -12.65 9.41 24.31
CA PHE A 51 -13.63 9.42 23.20
C PHE A 51 -14.57 10.65 23.21
N THR A 52 -14.17 11.74 23.87
CA THR A 52 -14.91 13.00 23.84
C THR A 52 -14.78 13.62 22.44
N LEU A 53 -15.91 13.99 21.82
CA LEU A 53 -15.90 14.73 20.55
C LEU A 53 -15.34 16.14 20.80
N GLU A 54 -14.21 16.46 20.19
CA GLU A 54 -13.55 17.77 20.29
C GLU A 54 -13.95 18.71 19.14
N ASN A 55 -14.12 18.17 17.93
CA ASN A 55 -14.42 18.95 16.74
C ASN A 55 -15.13 18.13 15.67
N THR A 56 -15.85 18.81 14.78
CA THR A 56 -16.36 18.23 13.53
C THR A 56 -15.80 19.05 12.38
N LEU A 57 -15.06 18.38 11.50
CA LEU A 57 -14.52 18.93 10.25
C LEU A 57 -15.31 18.35 9.07
N SER A 58 -15.02 18.79 7.85
CA SER A 58 -15.73 18.31 6.66
C SER A 58 -14.79 18.08 5.48
N ILE A 59 -15.12 17.06 4.69
CA ILE A 59 -14.48 16.72 3.41
C ILE A 59 -15.49 16.88 2.27
N SER A 60 -14.99 16.90 1.03
CA SER A 60 -15.82 16.79 -0.17
C SER A 60 -15.97 15.32 -0.61
N GLY A 61 -17.16 14.97 -1.11
CA GLY A 61 -17.46 13.62 -1.60
C GLY A 61 -17.68 12.61 -0.47
N GLU A 62 -17.53 11.33 -0.79
CA GLU A 62 -17.61 10.24 0.19
C GLU A 62 -16.29 10.06 0.95
N GLY A 63 -16.34 9.37 2.10
CA GLY A 63 -15.18 8.92 2.87
C GLY A 63 -15.32 7.43 3.20
N TRP A 64 -14.32 6.62 2.82
CA TRP A 64 -14.34 5.16 2.95
C TRP A 64 -13.27 4.69 3.95
N GLY A 65 -12.00 4.57 3.55
CA GLY A 65 -10.89 4.22 4.43
C GLY A 65 -10.08 5.42 4.88
N LEU A 66 -9.43 5.33 6.06
CA LEU A 66 -8.60 6.40 6.62
C LEU A 66 -7.40 5.82 7.36
N THR A 67 -6.19 6.21 6.96
CA THR A 67 -4.94 5.98 7.69
C THR A 67 -4.10 7.26 7.72
N HIS A 68 -2.81 7.19 8.05
CA HIS A 68 -1.94 8.36 8.08
C HIS A 68 -0.45 8.04 7.83
N ASP A 69 0.30 9.00 7.28
CA ASP A 69 1.77 8.99 7.33
C ASP A 69 2.27 9.77 8.57
N GLU A 70 3.57 10.11 8.64
CA GLU A 70 4.13 10.91 9.75
C GLU A 70 3.54 12.34 9.86
N THR A 71 2.77 12.80 8.86
CA THR A 71 2.45 14.21 8.61
C THR A 71 1.02 14.48 8.10
N HIS A 72 0.41 13.55 7.37
CA HIS A 72 -0.90 13.72 6.71
C HIS A 72 -1.83 12.56 7.02
N LEU A 73 -3.13 12.84 7.04
CA LEU A 73 -4.14 11.79 6.91
C LEU A 73 -4.19 11.32 5.45
N ILE A 74 -4.45 10.03 5.21
CA ILE A 74 -4.55 9.42 3.89
C ILE A 74 -5.91 8.75 3.80
N MET A 75 -6.71 9.13 2.80
CA MET A 75 -8.11 8.76 2.68
C MET A 75 -8.43 8.13 1.32
N SER A 76 -9.32 7.15 1.32
CA SER A 76 -9.98 6.59 0.13
C SER A 76 -11.47 6.93 0.15
N ASP A 77 -12.11 6.83 -1.02
CA ASP A 77 -13.53 7.17 -1.23
C ASP A 77 -14.21 6.20 -2.22
N GLY A 78 -13.71 4.96 -2.33
CA GLY A 78 -14.18 3.97 -3.29
C GLY A 78 -13.74 4.21 -4.74
N SER A 79 -13.14 5.36 -5.06
CA SER A 79 -12.48 5.58 -6.35
C SER A 79 -11.11 4.87 -6.43
N ASN A 80 -10.35 5.18 -7.47
CA ASN A 80 -8.92 4.82 -7.60
C ASN A 80 -7.97 5.88 -7.03
N THR A 81 -8.47 6.92 -6.35
CA THR A 81 -7.65 8.02 -5.87
C THR A 81 -7.50 7.97 -4.35
N LEU A 82 -6.26 8.13 -3.87
CA LEU A 82 -5.98 8.38 -2.45
C LEU A 82 -5.71 9.88 -2.25
N ARG A 83 -6.46 10.49 -1.34
CA ARG A 83 -6.35 11.91 -0.96
C ARG A 83 -5.54 12.05 0.32
N TYR A 84 -4.55 12.94 0.32
CA TYR A 84 -3.73 13.29 1.48
C TYR A 84 -4.25 14.60 2.02
N LEU A 85 -4.65 14.62 3.29
CA LEU A 85 -5.31 15.74 3.94
C LEU A 85 -4.43 16.31 5.06
N ASP A 86 -4.44 17.63 5.22
CA ASP A 86 -3.88 18.29 6.40
C ASP A 86 -4.69 17.88 7.64
N PRO A 87 -4.06 17.41 8.75
CA PRO A 87 -4.78 16.92 9.92
C PRO A 87 -5.46 18.02 10.76
N GLU A 88 -5.11 19.30 10.58
CA GLU A 88 -5.74 20.42 11.27
C GLU A 88 -6.97 20.97 10.51
N THR A 89 -6.90 21.04 9.17
CA THR A 89 -7.97 21.65 8.34
C THR A 89 -8.78 20.67 7.48
N LEU A 90 -8.26 19.48 7.21
CA LEU A 90 -8.70 18.52 6.18
C LEU A 90 -8.64 19.03 4.73
N ASP A 91 -7.90 20.12 4.46
CA ASP A 91 -7.62 20.54 3.09
C ASP A 91 -6.77 19.49 2.37
N GLU A 92 -7.09 19.18 1.11
CA GLU A 92 -6.29 18.26 0.29
C GLU A 92 -4.95 18.89 -0.08
N VAL A 93 -3.85 18.26 0.37
CA VAL A 93 -2.48 18.69 0.07
C VAL A 93 -1.89 17.97 -1.15
N LYS A 94 -2.37 16.75 -1.44
CA LYS A 94 -1.93 15.88 -2.55
C LYS A 94 -3.01 14.83 -2.83
N SER A 95 -3.21 14.47 -4.09
CA SER A 95 -3.87 13.23 -4.49
C SER A 95 -2.91 12.33 -5.29
N ILE A 96 -3.13 11.01 -5.24
CA ILE A 96 -2.47 10.02 -6.12
C ILE A 96 -3.51 9.09 -6.73
N THR A 97 -3.43 8.87 -8.03
CA THR A 97 -4.20 7.83 -8.73
C THR A 97 -3.48 6.50 -8.59
N VAL A 98 -4.19 5.48 -8.13
CA VAL A 98 -3.66 4.15 -7.86
C VAL A 98 -3.77 3.28 -9.11
N THR A 99 -2.65 2.69 -9.52
CA THR A 99 -2.57 1.85 -10.72
C THR A 99 -1.78 0.57 -10.46
N ASP A 100 -2.18 -0.51 -11.12
CA ASP A 100 -1.48 -1.80 -11.14
C ASP A 100 -1.31 -2.20 -12.62
N GLY A 101 -0.07 -2.49 -13.06
CA GLY A 101 0.21 -2.70 -14.49
C GLY A 101 -0.14 -1.52 -15.41
N GLY A 102 -0.37 -0.32 -14.88
CA GLY A 102 -0.88 0.85 -15.62
C GLY A 102 -2.41 0.91 -15.71
N VAL A 103 -3.14 -0.07 -15.17
CA VAL A 103 -4.60 -0.10 -15.07
C VAL A 103 -5.02 0.49 -13.72
N SER A 104 -6.03 1.37 -13.69
CA SER A 104 -6.57 1.94 -12.44
C SER A 104 -7.04 0.86 -11.46
N VAL A 105 -6.86 1.07 -10.16
CA VAL A 105 -7.38 0.21 -9.09
C VAL A 105 -8.44 0.95 -8.30
N ASP A 106 -9.69 0.85 -8.76
CA ASP A 106 -10.87 1.42 -8.10
C ASP A 106 -11.34 0.55 -6.92
N ARG A 107 -12.37 1.02 -6.19
CA ARG A 107 -12.94 0.37 -4.99
C ARG A 107 -11.95 0.23 -3.83
N LEU A 108 -11.03 1.19 -3.72
CA LEU A 108 -10.16 1.32 -2.54
C LEU A 108 -11.05 1.62 -1.33
N ASN A 109 -11.00 0.73 -0.34
CA ASN A 109 -11.79 0.82 0.88
C ASN A 109 -10.84 1.09 2.07
N GLU A 110 -10.98 0.33 3.16
CA GLU A 110 -10.13 0.41 4.36
C GLU A 110 -8.62 0.47 4.06
N LEU A 111 -7.87 1.27 4.82
CA LEU A 111 -6.47 1.63 4.59
C LEU A 111 -5.61 1.46 5.84
N GLU A 112 -4.36 1.03 5.69
CA GLU A 112 -3.35 1.07 6.75
C GLU A 112 -1.96 1.44 6.22
N PHE A 113 -1.19 2.25 6.95
CA PHE A 113 0.14 2.71 6.52
C PHE A 113 1.26 1.85 7.10
N ILE A 114 1.65 0.83 6.35
CA ILE A 114 2.57 -0.22 6.82
C ILE A 114 3.95 -0.05 6.18
N ASN A 115 4.95 0.24 7.02
CA ASN A 115 6.37 0.24 6.66
C ASN A 115 6.75 1.13 5.43
N GLY A 116 5.94 2.16 5.16
CA GLY A 116 6.12 3.11 4.06
C GLY A 116 5.35 2.78 2.77
N GLU A 117 4.36 1.88 2.84
CA GLU A 117 3.40 1.57 1.80
C GLU A 117 1.98 1.81 2.34
N VAL A 118 1.05 2.30 1.50
CA VAL A 118 -0.38 2.29 1.86
C VAL A 118 -0.93 0.93 1.48
N TRP A 119 -1.43 0.18 2.45
CA TRP A 119 -2.15 -1.06 2.21
C TRP A 119 -3.64 -0.72 2.13
N ALA A 120 -4.35 -1.24 1.13
CA ALA A 120 -5.77 -0.96 0.93
C ALA A 120 -6.56 -2.23 0.64
N ASN A 121 -7.69 -2.42 1.31
CA ASN A 121 -8.68 -3.41 0.87
C ASN A 121 -9.30 -2.96 -0.46
N VAL A 122 -9.56 -3.92 -1.36
CA VAL A 122 -10.33 -3.68 -2.59
C VAL A 122 -11.75 -4.24 -2.38
N TRP A 123 -12.76 -3.37 -2.33
CA TRP A 123 -14.12 -3.78 -1.96
C TRP A 123 -14.70 -4.84 -2.92
N LYS A 124 -15.27 -5.90 -2.33
CA LYS A 124 -15.73 -7.13 -3.00
C LYS A 124 -14.63 -7.98 -3.66
N ARG A 125 -13.37 -7.86 -3.20
CA ARG A 125 -12.29 -8.80 -3.54
C ARG A 125 -11.60 -9.28 -2.25
N PRO A 126 -11.18 -10.55 -2.16
CA PRO A 126 -10.41 -11.08 -1.03
C PRO A 126 -8.93 -10.67 -1.12
N THR A 127 -8.66 -9.40 -1.39
CA THR A 127 -7.32 -8.91 -1.76
C THR A 127 -6.99 -7.58 -1.10
N ILE A 128 -5.74 -7.44 -0.65
CA ILE A 128 -5.14 -6.17 -0.25
C ILE A 128 -4.13 -5.75 -1.31
N VAL A 129 -4.15 -4.49 -1.73
CA VAL A 129 -3.09 -3.90 -2.59
C VAL A 129 -2.08 -3.12 -1.74
N ARG A 130 -0.79 -3.26 -2.04
CA ARG A 130 0.31 -2.51 -1.41
C ARG A 130 0.77 -1.42 -2.35
N ILE A 131 0.45 -0.18 -2.02
CA ILE A 131 0.60 1.00 -2.89
C ILE A 131 1.82 1.81 -2.47
N ASP A 132 2.65 2.22 -3.43
CA ASP A 132 3.69 3.23 -3.21
C ASP A 132 3.06 4.63 -3.00
N PRO A 133 3.17 5.24 -1.81
CA PRO A 133 2.58 6.55 -1.53
C PRO A 133 3.23 7.70 -2.34
N GLU A 134 4.46 7.53 -2.86
CA GLU A 134 5.04 8.53 -3.76
C GLU A 134 4.32 8.55 -5.11
N SER A 135 4.10 7.38 -5.73
CA SER A 135 3.72 7.23 -7.14
C SER A 135 2.29 6.74 -7.44
N GLY A 136 1.61 6.11 -6.47
CA GLY A 136 0.33 5.42 -6.68
C GLY A 136 0.46 4.03 -7.33
N ILE A 137 1.67 3.56 -7.64
CA ILE A 137 1.85 2.23 -8.24
C ILE A 137 1.65 1.14 -7.18
N VAL A 138 0.86 0.12 -7.49
CA VAL A 138 0.76 -1.11 -6.70
C VAL A 138 2.06 -1.91 -6.84
N ASN A 139 2.78 -2.06 -5.74
CA ASN A 139 4.02 -2.84 -5.67
C ASN A 139 3.76 -4.35 -5.62
N SER A 140 2.62 -4.76 -5.07
CA SER A 140 2.21 -6.17 -4.89
C SER A 140 0.78 -6.25 -4.34
N ARG A 141 0.14 -7.40 -4.54
CA ARG A 141 -1.12 -7.82 -3.92
C ARG A 141 -0.87 -8.89 -2.87
N ILE A 142 -1.76 -8.94 -1.88
CA ILE A 142 -1.87 -10.03 -0.90
C ILE A 142 -3.22 -10.68 -1.15
N ASP A 143 -3.21 -11.96 -1.51
CA ASP A 143 -4.42 -12.78 -1.58
C ASP A 143 -4.76 -13.30 -0.18
N LEU A 144 -6.02 -13.14 0.23
CA LEU A 144 -6.60 -13.60 1.48
C LEU A 144 -7.80 -14.53 1.26
N SER A 145 -7.94 -15.10 0.06
CA SER A 145 -9.05 -16.00 -0.32
C SER A 145 -9.18 -17.20 0.62
N GLU A 146 -8.08 -17.75 1.13
CA GLU A 146 -8.10 -18.91 2.06
C GLU A 146 -8.72 -18.60 3.44
N ILE A 147 -8.74 -17.33 3.86
CA ILE A 147 -9.31 -16.89 5.15
C ILE A 147 -10.61 -16.09 4.99
N ASN A 148 -11.11 -15.92 3.76
CA ASN A 148 -12.29 -15.11 3.50
C ASN A 148 -13.56 -15.76 4.05
N GLN A 149 -14.16 -15.16 5.09
CA GLN A 149 -15.39 -15.65 5.72
C GLN A 149 -16.68 -15.19 5.03
N GLN A 150 -16.59 -14.60 3.84
CA GLN A 150 -17.73 -13.98 3.16
C GLN A 150 -18.86 -14.99 2.86
N THR A 151 -19.98 -14.87 3.58
CA THR A 151 -21.20 -15.68 3.38
C THR A 151 -22.34 -14.90 2.71
N GLY A 152 -22.27 -13.58 2.69
CA GLY A 152 -23.23 -12.68 2.03
C GLY A 152 -22.56 -11.54 1.27
N MET A 153 -23.37 -10.68 0.62
CA MET A 153 -22.85 -9.57 -0.20
C MET A 153 -22.14 -8.48 0.62
N GLU A 154 -22.46 -8.35 1.91
CA GLU A 154 -21.92 -7.33 2.80
C GLU A 154 -20.82 -7.87 3.75
N ASP A 155 -20.60 -9.19 3.81
CA ASP A 155 -19.68 -9.84 4.77
C ASP A 155 -18.22 -9.88 4.26
N VAL A 156 -17.81 -8.80 3.59
CA VAL A 156 -16.57 -8.70 2.83
C VAL A 156 -15.35 -8.47 3.74
N LEU A 157 -14.19 -8.97 3.30
CA LEU A 157 -12.87 -8.57 3.79
C LEU A 157 -12.76 -7.02 3.81
N ASN A 158 -12.56 -6.46 5.00
CA ASN A 158 -12.47 -5.02 5.23
C ASN A 158 -11.99 -4.73 6.66
N GLY A 159 -10.79 -4.17 6.80
CA GLY A 159 -10.15 -3.91 8.09
C GLY A 159 -8.72 -4.44 8.10
N ILE A 160 -7.76 -3.52 8.15
CA ILE A 160 -6.33 -3.76 8.29
C ILE A 160 -5.86 -2.99 9.54
N ALA A 161 -4.99 -3.57 10.36
CA ALA A 161 -4.39 -2.85 11.48
C ALA A 161 -2.93 -3.26 11.67
N TYR A 162 -2.04 -2.30 11.95
CA TYR A 162 -0.60 -2.54 12.08
C TYR A 162 -0.02 -2.16 13.44
N ASN A 163 0.59 -3.14 14.12
CA ASN A 163 1.35 -2.90 15.34
C ASN A 163 2.85 -2.70 15.02
N SER A 164 3.23 -1.43 14.79
CA SER A 164 4.61 -1.03 14.50
C SER A 164 5.63 -1.34 15.62
N ALA A 165 5.20 -1.68 16.84
CA ALA A 165 6.10 -2.08 17.92
C ALA A 165 6.51 -3.55 17.85
N THR A 166 5.69 -4.41 17.23
CA THR A 166 5.88 -5.87 17.12
C THR A 166 6.00 -6.37 15.68
N ASP A 167 5.76 -5.51 14.68
CA ASP A 167 5.72 -5.84 13.23
C ASP A 167 4.55 -6.80 12.87
N GLN A 168 3.49 -6.81 13.70
CA GLN A 168 2.28 -7.64 13.49
C GLN A 168 1.25 -6.91 12.64
N VAL A 169 0.67 -7.62 11.67
CA VAL A 169 -0.43 -7.14 10.83
C VAL A 169 -1.67 -7.97 11.14
N PHE A 170 -2.79 -7.28 11.37
CA PHE A 170 -4.09 -7.91 11.63
C PHE A 170 -5.06 -7.58 10.51
N VAL A 171 -5.90 -8.55 10.14
CA VAL A 171 -6.98 -8.40 9.14
C VAL A 171 -8.27 -9.03 9.62
N THR A 172 -9.39 -8.47 9.19
CA THR A 172 -10.74 -8.99 9.45
C THR A 172 -11.72 -8.53 8.35
N GLY A 173 -13.01 -8.71 8.55
CA GLY A 173 -14.04 -8.28 7.62
C GLY A 173 -15.35 -7.91 8.29
N LYS A 174 -16.25 -7.33 7.49
CA LYS A 174 -17.60 -6.99 7.93
C LYS A 174 -18.31 -8.28 8.36
N ASN A 175 -18.84 -8.30 9.59
CA ASN A 175 -19.51 -9.45 10.22
C ASN A 175 -18.68 -10.74 10.39
N TRP A 176 -17.35 -10.71 10.22
CA TRP A 176 -16.50 -11.88 10.48
C TRP A 176 -16.51 -12.25 11.96
N THR A 177 -16.38 -13.54 12.28
CA THR A 177 -16.27 -14.01 13.67
C THR A 177 -14.86 -13.88 14.23
N ASP A 178 -13.86 -13.77 13.36
CA ASP A 178 -12.45 -13.85 13.71
C ASP A 178 -11.64 -12.65 13.19
N LEU A 179 -10.57 -12.35 13.91
CA LEU A 179 -9.52 -11.42 13.53
C LEU A 179 -8.22 -12.22 13.39
N TYR A 180 -7.58 -12.11 12.24
CA TYR A 180 -6.40 -12.89 11.89
C TYR A 180 -5.14 -12.04 12.00
N GLU A 181 -4.16 -12.51 12.76
CA GLU A 181 -2.76 -12.08 12.57
C GLU A 181 -2.21 -12.78 11.33
N ILE A 182 -1.60 -12.01 10.41
CA ILE A 182 -1.06 -12.54 9.15
C ILE A 182 0.43 -12.23 8.98
N GLU A 183 1.17 -13.20 8.42
CA GLU A 183 2.52 -13.00 7.89
C GLU A 183 2.46 -13.16 6.37
N VAL A 184 2.93 -12.14 5.63
CA VAL A 184 2.90 -12.15 4.16
C VAL A 184 4.12 -12.89 3.60
N ASP A 185 3.89 -13.91 2.78
CA ASP A 185 4.95 -14.57 2.01
C ASP A 185 5.46 -13.64 0.89
N GLU A 186 6.45 -12.81 1.24
CA GLU A 186 7.15 -11.89 0.33
C GLU A 186 7.89 -12.60 -0.84
N THR A 187 7.81 -13.94 -0.99
CA THR A 187 8.30 -14.65 -2.18
C THR A 187 7.25 -14.73 -3.30
N GLN A 188 5.97 -14.55 -2.98
CA GLN A 188 4.86 -14.52 -3.94
C GLN A 188 4.48 -13.07 -4.25
N VAL A 189 5.07 -12.53 -5.31
CA VAL A 189 4.73 -11.18 -5.81
C VAL A 189 3.62 -11.31 -6.84
N LEU A 190 2.41 -10.93 -6.44
CA LEU A 190 1.25 -10.84 -7.31
C LEU A 190 1.08 -9.38 -7.75
N SER A 191 1.13 -9.09 -9.06
CA SER A 191 0.78 -7.78 -9.63
C SER A 191 0.19 -7.99 -11.03
N ALA A 192 -0.70 -7.10 -11.47
CA ALA A 192 -1.24 -7.16 -12.84
C ALA A 192 -0.14 -6.93 -13.89
N ALA A 193 0.90 -6.16 -13.55
CA ALA A 193 2.11 -5.99 -14.36
C ALA A 193 2.85 -7.31 -14.64
N ASP A 194 2.71 -8.31 -13.77
CA ASP A 194 3.42 -9.59 -13.86
C ASP A 194 2.53 -10.76 -14.34
N GLN A 195 1.20 -10.58 -14.51
CA GLN A 195 0.27 -11.71 -14.70
C GLN A 195 -0.68 -11.69 -15.91
N GLY A 196 -0.89 -10.58 -16.64
CA GLY A 196 -1.65 -10.64 -17.89
C GLY A 196 -2.47 -9.38 -18.25
N ILE A 197 -3.12 -9.42 -19.41
CA ILE A 197 -3.89 -8.30 -19.95
C ILE A 197 -5.32 -8.34 -19.39
N TYR A 198 -5.69 -7.31 -18.63
CA TYR A 198 -7.06 -7.11 -18.14
C TYR A 198 -7.79 -6.07 -19.00
N LEU A 199 -8.93 -6.46 -19.59
CA LEU A 199 -9.90 -5.53 -20.16
C LEU A 199 -10.90 -5.15 -19.07
N LYS A 200 -11.05 -3.84 -18.77
CA LYS A 200 -11.72 -3.40 -17.54
C LYS A 200 -13.08 -2.70 -17.73
N ASP A 201 -13.43 -2.36 -18.97
CA ASP A 201 -14.63 -1.58 -19.33
C ASP A 201 -15.35 -2.20 -20.53
N PHE A 202 -15.59 -3.52 -20.52
CA PHE A 202 -16.29 -4.20 -21.62
C PHE A 202 -17.80 -4.22 -21.40
N ASN A 203 -18.56 -3.48 -22.21
CA ASN A 203 -20.02 -3.45 -22.18
C ASN A 203 -20.61 -4.48 -23.15
N VAL A 204 -21.25 -5.54 -22.64
CA VAL A 204 -21.83 -6.65 -23.43
C VAL A 204 -22.87 -6.18 -24.46
N GLU A 205 -23.55 -5.05 -24.25
CA GLU A 205 -24.55 -4.50 -25.21
C GLU A 205 -23.95 -3.57 -26.28
N GLU A 206 -22.74 -3.03 -26.09
CA GLU A 206 -22.16 -1.98 -26.96
C GLU A 206 -20.79 -2.35 -27.57
N ASP A 207 -20.00 -3.19 -26.88
CA ASP A 207 -18.66 -3.59 -27.29
C ASP A 207 -18.65 -4.96 -27.98
N ALA A 208 -17.82 -5.10 -29.01
CA ALA A 208 -17.67 -6.35 -29.75
C ALA A 208 -16.28 -6.95 -29.51
N ILE A 209 -16.21 -8.22 -29.09
CA ILE A 209 -14.96 -8.98 -29.14
C ILE A 209 -14.67 -9.31 -30.61
N VAL A 210 -13.57 -8.74 -31.11
CA VAL A 210 -13.02 -9.12 -32.42
C VAL A 210 -12.03 -10.27 -32.20
N ALA A 211 -12.44 -11.48 -32.55
CA ALA A 211 -11.63 -12.70 -32.43
C ALA A 211 -10.53 -12.79 -33.51
N ALA A 212 -9.73 -11.74 -33.65
CA ALA A 212 -8.63 -11.67 -34.61
C ALA A 212 -7.39 -12.38 -34.07
N GLY A 213 -7.19 -13.64 -34.47
CA GLY A 213 -5.98 -14.42 -34.19
C GLY A 213 -6.20 -15.73 -33.42
N PHE A 214 -7.44 -16.08 -33.09
CA PHE A 214 -7.80 -17.33 -32.39
C PHE A 214 -8.27 -18.48 -33.32
N ASP A 215 -8.13 -18.32 -34.64
CA ASP A 215 -8.47 -19.29 -35.72
C ASP A 215 -9.87 -19.97 -35.70
N TYR A 216 -10.79 -19.57 -34.80
CA TYR A 216 -12.17 -20.04 -34.77
C TYR A 216 -12.99 -19.51 -35.96
N GLU A 217 -13.63 -20.43 -36.71
CA GLU A 217 -14.43 -20.09 -37.89
C GLU A 217 -15.91 -19.76 -37.56
N THR A 218 -16.43 -20.18 -36.40
CA THR A 218 -17.83 -19.97 -35.99
C THR A 218 -17.98 -19.65 -34.49
N GLN A 219 -19.13 -19.06 -34.12
CA GLN A 219 -19.50 -18.81 -32.72
C GLN A 219 -19.75 -20.11 -31.94
N GLU A 220 -20.23 -21.16 -32.60
CA GLU A 220 -20.47 -22.47 -31.99
C GLU A 220 -19.13 -23.18 -31.65
N ASP A 221 -18.12 -23.05 -32.51
CA ASP A 221 -16.76 -23.55 -32.23
C ASP A 221 -16.09 -22.79 -31.08
N LEU A 222 -16.29 -21.47 -30.98
CA LEU A 222 -15.79 -20.67 -29.86
C LEU A 222 -16.41 -21.13 -28.53
N ILE A 223 -17.74 -21.20 -28.44
CA ILE A 223 -18.47 -21.60 -27.24
C ILE A 223 -18.08 -23.02 -26.80
N ALA A 224 -17.85 -23.94 -27.74
CA ALA A 224 -17.44 -25.31 -27.44
C ALA A 224 -16.04 -25.44 -26.78
N ASN A 225 -15.22 -24.40 -26.82
CA ASN A 225 -13.86 -24.37 -26.26
C ASN A 225 -13.67 -23.37 -25.11
N VAL A 226 -14.75 -22.74 -24.63
CA VAL A 226 -14.74 -21.88 -23.44
C VAL A 226 -15.00 -22.72 -22.18
N THR A 227 -14.24 -22.47 -21.12
CA THR A 227 -14.44 -23.10 -19.81
C THR A 227 -14.77 -22.06 -18.76
N ALA A 228 -15.91 -22.19 -18.08
CA ALA A 228 -16.23 -21.38 -16.91
C ALA A 228 -15.36 -21.80 -15.71
N THR A 229 -14.71 -20.84 -15.08
CA THR A 229 -13.89 -21.05 -13.88
C THR A 229 -14.76 -21.09 -12.61
N ASN A 230 -14.21 -21.58 -11.50
CA ASN A 230 -14.95 -21.70 -10.24
C ASN A 230 -15.28 -20.36 -9.57
N ASP A 231 -14.65 -19.27 -9.99
CA ASP A 231 -14.89 -17.89 -9.55
C ASP A 231 -15.75 -17.07 -10.55
N GLY A 232 -16.26 -17.70 -11.61
CA GLY A 232 -17.20 -17.09 -12.55
C GLY A 232 -16.55 -16.28 -13.67
N ALA A 233 -15.25 -16.46 -13.93
CA ALA A 233 -14.59 -15.96 -15.13
C ALA A 233 -14.73 -16.96 -16.29
N LEU A 234 -14.43 -16.49 -17.52
CA LEU A 234 -14.38 -17.35 -18.70
C LEU A 234 -12.95 -17.52 -19.19
N LEU A 235 -12.53 -18.78 -19.29
CA LEU A 235 -11.24 -19.19 -19.81
C LEU A 235 -11.37 -19.59 -21.28
N PHE A 236 -10.63 -18.89 -22.13
CA PHE A 236 -10.43 -19.23 -23.54
C PHE A 236 -9.09 -19.96 -23.67
N SER A 237 -9.10 -21.13 -24.29
CA SER A 237 -7.87 -21.86 -24.63
C SER A 237 -7.69 -21.87 -26.14
N ASP A 238 -6.57 -21.36 -26.64
CA ASP A 238 -6.18 -21.53 -28.05
C ASP A 238 -4.71 -21.91 -28.18
N GLN A 239 -4.45 -23.05 -28.82
CA GLN A 239 -3.15 -23.69 -29.03
C GLN A 239 -2.17 -23.63 -27.83
N GLY A 240 -2.68 -23.66 -26.60
CA GLY A 240 -1.89 -23.62 -25.36
C GLY A 240 -1.61 -22.21 -24.81
N THR A 241 -2.25 -21.17 -25.35
CA THR A 241 -2.40 -19.87 -24.70
C THR A 241 -3.75 -19.84 -24.00
N GLU A 242 -3.74 -19.58 -22.69
CA GLU A 242 -4.95 -19.41 -21.89
C GLU A 242 -5.19 -17.92 -21.66
N VAL A 243 -6.41 -17.45 -21.94
CA VAL A 243 -6.86 -16.07 -21.72
C VAL A 243 -8.07 -16.11 -20.80
N GLU A 244 -7.96 -15.47 -19.65
CA GLU A 244 -9.03 -15.41 -18.64
C GLU A 244 -9.71 -14.04 -18.66
N ILE A 245 -11.01 -14.01 -18.93
CA ILE A 245 -11.83 -12.78 -18.86
C ILE A 245 -12.54 -12.77 -17.52
N VAL A 246 -11.97 -12.02 -16.57
CA VAL A 246 -12.48 -11.89 -15.20
C VAL A 246 -13.67 -10.93 -15.15
N GLY A 247 -14.86 -11.47 -14.83
CA GLY A 247 -16.08 -10.68 -14.67
C GLY A 247 -17.03 -10.66 -15.87
N LEU A 248 -16.91 -11.63 -16.78
CA LEU A 248 -17.90 -11.98 -17.78
C LEU A 248 -18.34 -13.43 -17.48
N ASP A 249 -19.63 -13.68 -17.27
CA ASP A 249 -20.13 -15.02 -16.96
C ASP A 249 -20.60 -15.81 -18.21
N LEU A 250 -20.86 -17.10 -18.05
CA LEU A 250 -21.20 -18.00 -19.17
C LEU A 250 -22.55 -17.68 -19.81
N ASP A 251 -23.54 -17.23 -19.03
CA ASP A 251 -24.86 -16.88 -19.56
C ASP A 251 -24.79 -15.53 -20.28
N GLU A 252 -24.04 -14.55 -19.73
CA GLU A 252 -23.72 -13.28 -20.40
C GLU A 252 -22.99 -13.49 -21.74
N ALA A 253 -22.04 -14.43 -21.79
CA ALA A 253 -21.28 -14.73 -23.01
C ALA A 253 -22.09 -15.46 -24.10
N LEU A 254 -23.14 -16.19 -23.73
CA LEU A 254 -24.02 -16.87 -24.69
C LEU A 254 -24.92 -15.90 -25.47
N ASP A 255 -25.26 -14.75 -24.90
CA ASP A 255 -26.06 -13.69 -25.55
C ASP A 255 -25.22 -12.70 -26.39
N MET A 256 -23.90 -12.88 -26.46
CA MET A 256 -22.98 -11.98 -27.18
C MET A 256 -23.05 -12.07 -28.73
N MET A 257 -22.85 -10.93 -29.39
CA MET A 257 -22.69 -10.83 -30.84
C MET A 257 -21.21 -10.89 -31.26
N VAL A 258 -20.73 -12.07 -31.68
CA VAL A 258 -19.31 -12.28 -32.03
C VAL A 258 -19.00 -11.90 -33.48
N THR A 259 -17.91 -11.14 -33.71
CA THR A 259 -17.51 -10.70 -35.06
C THR A 259 -16.10 -11.18 -35.42
N PHE A 260 -15.98 -11.99 -36.49
CA PHE A 260 -14.71 -12.57 -36.93
C PHE A 260 -14.04 -11.68 -38.00
N GLN A 261 -12.78 -11.29 -37.80
CA GLN A 261 -11.97 -10.55 -38.78
C GLN A 261 -10.57 -11.14 -38.95
N ALA A 262 -10.09 -11.16 -40.19
CA ALA A 262 -8.74 -11.61 -40.53
C ALA A 262 -7.66 -10.60 -40.09
N THR A 263 -6.59 -11.10 -39.48
CA THR A 263 -5.55 -10.34 -38.76
C THR A 263 -4.69 -9.41 -39.62
N ALA A 264 -4.28 -8.26 -39.06
CA ALA A 264 -3.18 -7.41 -39.54
C ALA A 264 -2.31 -6.91 -38.37
N VAL A 265 -1.03 -6.62 -38.64
CA VAL A 265 0.07 -6.55 -37.64
C VAL A 265 0.51 -5.10 -37.32
N GLY A 266 0.84 -4.75 -36.06
CA GLY A 266 1.39 -3.40 -35.73
C GLY A 266 1.93 -3.10 -34.30
N THR A 267 3.23 -3.32 -34.10
CA THR A 267 4.25 -2.61 -33.25
C THR A 267 3.93 -1.78 -31.97
N ASN A 268 4.78 -1.99 -30.94
CA ASN A 268 4.80 -1.36 -29.59
C ASN A 268 5.40 0.07 -29.51
N ASP A 269 4.92 0.89 -28.56
CA ASP A 269 5.73 1.86 -27.78
C ASP A 269 5.01 2.25 -26.45
N LEU A 270 5.74 2.39 -25.33
CA LEU A 270 5.20 2.81 -24.01
C LEU A 270 6.20 3.77 -23.31
N GLY A 271 5.74 4.99 -23.04
CA GLY A 271 6.59 6.13 -22.65
C GLY A 271 6.97 6.24 -21.16
N ALA A 272 7.98 7.07 -20.86
CA ALA A 272 8.61 7.15 -19.55
C ALA A 272 8.75 8.59 -18.96
N MET A 273 8.49 8.68 -17.64
CA MET A 273 9.08 9.56 -16.60
C MET A 273 9.23 11.10 -16.78
N GLN A 274 8.78 11.86 -15.76
CA GLN A 274 9.51 12.94 -15.00
C GLN A 274 8.53 13.78 -14.12
N GLN A 275 8.87 14.45 -13.01
CA GLN A 275 9.96 14.36 -12.00
C GLN A 275 9.63 15.28 -10.77
N GLY A 276 9.97 14.94 -9.51
CA GLY A 276 9.77 15.89 -8.39
C GLY A 276 10.25 15.51 -6.97
N GLY A 277 11.27 16.22 -6.45
CA GLY A 277 11.29 16.76 -5.07
C GLY A 277 11.60 15.90 -3.81
N ALA A 278 11.34 14.59 -3.77
CA ALA A 278 11.34 13.85 -2.48
C ALA A 278 12.70 13.77 -1.72
N GLN A 279 12.67 13.94 -0.40
CA GLN A 279 13.80 13.63 0.50
C GLN A 279 14.10 12.12 0.45
N SER A 280 15.35 11.69 0.69
CA SER A 280 15.71 10.27 0.54
C SER A 280 16.84 9.83 1.47
N TRP A 281 16.68 8.67 2.12
CA TRP A 281 17.75 7.97 2.85
C TRP A 281 18.67 7.18 1.92
N CYS A 282 19.76 6.61 2.45
CA CYS A 282 20.82 5.99 1.65
C CYS A 282 20.36 4.91 0.67
N CYS A 283 19.48 4.01 1.11
CA CYS A 283 18.94 2.93 0.29
C CYS A 283 18.01 3.50 -0.81
N THR A 284 17.07 4.38 -0.46
CA THR A 284 16.20 5.08 -1.43
C THR A 284 17.00 5.89 -2.46
N ALA A 285 18.06 6.60 -2.04
CA ALA A 285 18.94 7.35 -2.94
C ALA A 285 19.73 6.45 -3.90
N SER A 286 20.02 5.21 -3.50
CA SER A 286 20.72 4.23 -4.32
C SER A 286 19.79 3.54 -5.32
N TYR A 287 18.56 3.25 -4.90
CA TYR A 287 17.47 2.80 -5.77
C TYR A 287 17.10 3.85 -6.83
N LYS A 288 16.85 5.10 -6.44
CA LYS A 288 16.56 6.23 -7.35
C LYS A 288 17.72 6.56 -8.32
N ARG A 289 18.88 5.89 -8.19
CA ARG A 289 20.02 5.96 -9.12
C ARG A 289 20.28 4.68 -9.94
N GLY A 290 19.42 3.65 -9.82
CA GLY A 290 19.57 2.36 -10.48
C GLY A 290 20.74 1.52 -9.95
N ALA A 291 21.21 1.79 -8.73
CA ALA A 291 22.38 1.14 -8.15
C ALA A 291 22.05 -0.02 -7.19
N MET A 292 20.79 -0.14 -6.78
CA MET A 292 20.25 -1.13 -5.85
C MET A 292 18.81 -1.47 -6.25
N ALA A 293 18.39 -2.74 -6.14
CA ALA A 293 17.02 -3.15 -6.44
C ALA A 293 16.06 -2.81 -5.27
N ILE A 294 14.76 -2.63 -5.55
CA ILE A 294 13.78 -2.27 -4.50
C ILE A 294 13.65 -3.36 -3.41
N ARG A 295 13.76 -4.63 -3.77
CA ARG A 295 13.78 -5.76 -2.80
C ARG A 295 14.97 -5.65 -1.83
N ASP A 296 16.16 -5.30 -2.34
CA ASP A 296 17.39 -5.15 -1.57
C ASP A 296 17.27 -3.93 -0.62
N VAL A 297 16.55 -2.87 -1.04
CA VAL A 297 16.16 -1.74 -0.16
C VAL A 297 15.24 -2.22 0.97
N LYS A 298 14.17 -2.97 0.67
CA LYS A 298 13.22 -3.49 1.68
C LYS A 298 13.93 -4.40 2.69
N GLU A 299 14.76 -5.33 2.24
CA GLU A 299 15.54 -6.22 3.11
C GLU A 299 16.55 -5.43 3.97
N LEU A 300 17.27 -4.45 3.39
CA LEU A 300 18.18 -3.60 4.16
C LEU A 300 17.44 -2.73 5.20
N ARG A 301 16.21 -2.26 4.92
CA ARG A 301 15.36 -1.56 5.90
C ARG A 301 14.98 -2.47 7.07
N ARG A 302 14.52 -3.71 6.81
CA ARG A 302 14.23 -4.71 7.87
C ARG A 302 15.43 -4.95 8.78
N TRP A 303 16.65 -4.96 8.24
CA TRP A 303 17.88 -5.06 9.04
C TRP A 303 18.19 -3.81 9.88
N HIS A 304 17.81 -2.60 9.44
CA HIS A 304 17.98 -1.36 10.21
C HIS A 304 17.06 -1.31 11.44
N VAL A 305 15.80 -1.72 11.29
CA VAL A 305 14.82 -1.76 12.39
C VAL A 305 15.29 -2.71 13.50
N LYS A 306 15.89 -3.86 13.14
CA LYS A 306 16.50 -4.83 14.07
C LYS A 306 17.80 -4.35 14.76
N LYS A 307 18.11 -3.05 14.77
CA LYS A 307 19.25 -2.46 15.48
C LYS A 307 18.84 -1.69 16.73
N SER A 308 19.81 -1.42 17.59
CA SER A 308 19.60 -0.63 18.80
C SER A 308 19.03 0.75 18.46
N ARG A 309 18.23 1.32 19.38
CA ARG A 309 17.74 2.70 19.25
C ARG A 309 18.86 3.72 18.97
N VAL A 310 20.03 3.53 19.58
CA VAL A 310 21.24 4.33 19.31
C VAL A 310 21.64 4.27 17.83
N TRP A 311 21.59 3.10 17.20
CA TRP A 311 21.83 2.99 15.75
C TRP A 311 20.77 3.75 14.95
N GLN A 312 19.49 3.50 15.24
CA GLN A 312 18.36 4.05 14.49
C GLN A 312 18.38 5.58 14.50
N GLU A 313 18.33 6.21 15.68
CA GLU A 313 18.32 7.67 15.89
C GLU A 313 19.49 8.35 15.16
N GLY A 314 20.68 7.75 15.24
CA GLY A 314 21.88 8.24 14.57
C GLY A 314 21.85 8.07 13.05
N TYR A 315 21.30 6.96 12.55
CA TYR A 315 21.16 6.68 11.13
C TYR A 315 20.07 7.54 10.46
N HIS A 316 18.97 7.89 11.15
CA HIS A 316 17.96 8.82 10.62
C HIS A 316 18.55 10.21 10.32
N VAL A 317 19.55 10.66 11.08
CA VAL A 317 20.28 11.91 10.83
C VAL A 317 21.41 11.70 9.83
N TRP A 318 22.34 10.77 10.11
CA TRP A 318 23.54 10.59 9.30
C TRP A 318 23.22 10.05 7.89
N GLY A 319 22.29 9.11 7.78
CA GLY A 319 21.88 8.50 6.52
C GLY A 319 21.27 9.50 5.52
N ARG A 320 20.64 10.59 6.00
CA ARG A 320 20.19 11.69 5.13
C ARG A 320 21.38 12.51 4.61
N ILE A 321 22.33 12.85 5.47
CA ILE A 321 23.56 13.57 5.09
C ILE A 321 24.36 12.78 4.04
N VAL A 322 24.57 11.48 4.26
CA VAL A 322 25.23 10.57 3.32
C VAL A 322 24.48 10.51 1.97
N ALA A 323 23.15 10.46 2.01
CA ALA A 323 22.32 10.44 0.81
C ALA A 323 22.44 11.72 -0.02
N ASP A 324 22.26 12.89 0.59
CA ASP A 324 22.22 14.17 -0.12
C ASP A 324 23.61 14.68 -0.54
N LYS A 325 24.64 14.45 0.28
CA LYS A 325 26.00 14.93 -0.01
C LYS A 325 26.76 14.02 -0.96
N TRP A 326 26.52 12.70 -0.93
CA TRP A 326 27.32 11.73 -1.69
C TRP A 326 26.51 10.84 -2.62
N LEU A 327 25.50 10.11 -2.13
CA LEU A 327 24.81 9.08 -2.93
C LEU A 327 24.04 9.69 -4.11
N LYS A 328 23.26 10.76 -3.89
CA LYS A 328 22.58 11.51 -4.96
C LYS A 328 23.56 12.06 -6.02
N LYS A 329 24.83 12.27 -5.67
CA LYS A 329 25.84 12.94 -6.53
C LYS A 329 26.83 12.00 -7.22
N SER A 330 26.87 10.70 -6.87
CA SER A 330 27.87 9.77 -7.41
C SER A 330 27.31 8.35 -7.58
N GLN A 331 27.36 7.83 -8.82
CA GLN A 331 27.05 6.43 -9.10
C GLN A 331 27.98 5.46 -8.35
N TRP A 332 29.24 5.84 -8.15
CA TRP A 332 30.19 5.01 -7.41
C TRP A 332 29.81 4.91 -5.93
N ALA A 333 29.36 6.02 -5.33
CA ALA A 333 28.85 6.03 -3.97
C ALA A 333 27.54 5.23 -3.84
N ALA A 334 26.59 5.43 -4.77
CA ALA A 334 25.30 4.71 -4.79
C ALA A 334 25.48 3.18 -4.84
N LYS A 335 26.39 2.69 -5.69
CA LYS A 335 26.77 1.27 -5.72
C LYS A 335 27.50 0.80 -4.45
N GLY A 336 28.00 1.72 -3.61
CA GLY A 336 28.55 1.39 -2.30
C GLY A 336 27.49 0.96 -1.29
N THR A 337 26.25 1.42 -1.41
CA THR A 337 25.13 0.91 -0.60
C THR A 337 24.75 -0.51 -1.00
N GLN A 338 24.85 -0.87 -2.29
CA GLN A 338 24.70 -2.26 -2.75
C GLN A 338 25.81 -3.18 -2.23
N ASP A 339 27.05 -2.72 -2.24
CA ASP A 339 28.16 -3.48 -1.68
C ASP A 339 28.07 -3.61 -0.15
N LEU A 340 27.52 -2.62 0.54
CA LEU A 340 27.22 -2.69 1.97
C LEU A 340 26.10 -3.71 2.27
N PHE A 341 25.04 -3.72 1.47
CA PHE A 341 24.00 -4.75 1.53
C PHE A 341 24.58 -6.15 1.33
N ASN A 342 25.38 -6.34 0.26
CA ASN A 342 26.09 -7.60 -0.02
C ASN A 342 27.01 -8.04 1.13
N LEU A 343 27.72 -7.09 1.77
CA LEU A 343 28.57 -7.34 2.94
C LEU A 343 27.73 -7.77 4.16
N ILE A 344 26.61 -7.12 4.41
CA ILE A 344 25.75 -7.35 5.58
C ILE A 344 24.96 -8.66 5.45
N MET A 345 24.23 -8.84 4.35
CA MET A 345 23.28 -9.94 4.18
C MET A 345 23.92 -11.21 3.66
N HIS A 346 24.87 -11.07 2.73
CA HIS A 346 25.49 -12.21 2.04
C HIS A 346 26.95 -12.46 2.46
N LYS A 347 27.46 -11.70 3.44
CA LYS A 347 28.86 -11.78 3.93
C LYS A 347 29.91 -11.59 2.81
N LYS A 348 29.54 -10.96 1.70
CA LYS A 348 30.41 -10.73 0.53
C LYS A 348 31.29 -9.51 0.77
N ILE A 349 32.53 -9.75 1.18
CA ILE A 349 33.49 -8.69 1.48
C ILE A 349 33.99 -8.04 0.19
N THR A 350 33.81 -6.72 0.08
CA THR A 350 34.36 -5.88 -1.00
C THR A 350 34.99 -4.63 -0.39
N PHE A 351 35.98 -4.04 -1.08
CA PHE A 351 36.61 -2.80 -0.61
C PHE A 351 35.61 -1.66 -0.43
N ARG A 352 34.69 -1.49 -1.39
CA ARG A 352 33.68 -0.43 -1.37
C ARG A 352 32.58 -0.70 -0.32
N GLY A 353 32.21 -1.97 -0.08
CA GLY A 353 31.30 -2.35 1.01
C GLY A 353 31.90 -2.12 2.39
N LEU A 354 33.17 -2.46 2.60
CA LEU A 354 33.90 -2.14 3.83
C LEU A 354 34.02 -0.63 4.05
N LEU A 355 34.32 0.14 3.00
CA LEU A 355 34.36 1.60 3.08
C LEU A 355 32.98 2.18 3.43
N ALA A 356 31.91 1.70 2.79
CA ALA A 356 30.55 2.12 3.10
C ALA A 356 30.16 1.80 4.56
N TRP A 357 30.58 0.64 5.07
CA TRP A 357 30.39 0.28 6.48
C TRP A 357 31.14 1.26 7.42
N VAL A 358 32.41 1.57 7.14
CA VAL A 358 33.20 2.55 7.93
C VAL A 358 32.68 3.97 7.82
N VAL A 359 32.06 4.35 6.70
CA VAL A 359 31.48 5.69 6.49
C VAL A 359 30.12 5.85 7.17
N ILE A 360 29.31 4.77 7.25
CA ILE A 360 27.95 4.83 7.82
C ILE A 360 27.95 4.48 9.31
N THR A 361 28.64 3.41 9.71
CA THR A 361 28.44 2.78 11.02
C THR A 361 28.96 3.60 12.21
N PRO A 362 30.22 4.08 12.24
CA PRO A 362 30.72 4.86 13.38
C PRO A 362 30.01 6.21 13.57
N PRO A 363 29.78 7.06 12.55
CA PRO A 363 29.10 8.34 12.76
C PRO A 363 27.64 8.18 13.17
N ALA A 364 26.91 7.19 12.65
CA ALA A 364 25.56 6.88 13.12
C ALA A 364 25.57 6.53 14.62
N MET A 365 26.44 5.61 15.05
CA MET A 365 26.55 5.26 16.48
C MET A 365 26.93 6.45 17.36
N LEU A 366 27.81 7.36 16.90
CA LEU A 366 28.18 8.57 17.65
C LEU A 366 27.02 9.56 17.78
N ILE A 367 26.36 9.89 16.67
CA ILE A 367 25.23 10.85 16.63
C ILE A 367 24.06 10.31 17.47
N GLY A 368 23.71 9.04 17.30
CA GLY A 368 22.63 8.43 18.07
C GLY A 368 22.96 8.25 19.55
N SER A 369 24.23 8.04 19.91
CA SER A 369 24.65 8.03 21.32
C SER A 369 24.45 9.39 21.96
N TYR A 370 24.77 10.48 21.25
CA TYR A 370 24.50 11.84 21.69
C TYR A 370 22.99 12.12 21.84
N ILE A 371 22.18 11.74 20.84
CA ILE A 371 20.71 11.94 20.88
C ILE A 371 20.09 11.19 22.08
N VAL A 372 20.37 9.89 22.22
CA VAL A 372 19.80 9.06 23.30
C VAL A 372 20.31 9.51 24.67
N LEU A 373 21.55 9.99 24.78
CA LEU A 373 22.08 10.55 26.03
C LEU A 373 21.42 11.89 26.38
N SER A 374 21.23 12.80 25.42
CA SER A 374 20.50 14.06 25.63
C SER A 374 19.07 13.79 26.10
N GLN A 375 18.32 12.96 25.36
CA GLN A 375 16.94 12.60 25.73
C GLN A 375 16.83 12.00 27.14
N LYS A 376 17.84 11.21 27.59
CA LYS A 376 17.90 10.70 28.97
C LYS A 376 18.22 11.80 29.99
N LEU A 377 19.16 12.70 29.69
CA LEU A 377 19.49 13.86 30.54
C LEU A 377 18.30 14.81 30.68
N ASP A 378 17.61 15.12 29.58
CA ASP A 378 16.45 16.02 29.57
C ASP A 378 15.29 15.44 30.41
N ARG A 379 15.04 14.13 30.31
CA ARG A 379 14.10 13.39 31.19
C ARG A 379 14.52 13.42 32.66
N LEU A 380 15.80 13.19 32.97
CA LEU A 380 16.32 13.21 34.35
C LEU A 380 16.31 14.61 34.99
N LEU A 381 16.43 15.67 34.18
CA LEU A 381 16.42 17.06 34.63
C LEU A 381 15.00 17.67 34.68
N GLY A 382 13.94 16.88 34.46
CA GLY A 382 12.56 17.35 34.44
C GLY A 382 12.27 18.36 33.31
N ARG A 383 13.09 18.40 32.27
CA ARG A 383 12.97 19.32 31.14
C ARG A 383 12.17 18.68 30.01
N SER A 384 10.85 18.58 30.20
CA SER A 384 9.90 18.30 29.13
C SER A 384 9.80 19.49 28.18
N SER A 385 10.84 19.71 27.37
CA SER A 385 10.83 20.70 26.31
C SER A 385 10.09 20.16 25.09
N VAL A 386 8.89 20.69 24.87
CA VAL A 386 8.27 20.75 23.55
C VAL A 386 9.31 21.32 22.57
N ARG A 387 9.56 20.61 21.47
CA ARG A 387 10.41 21.07 20.37
C ARG A 387 9.71 20.86 19.04
N GLY A 388 8.89 21.85 18.67
CA GLY A 388 8.85 22.24 17.27
C GLY A 388 10.25 22.69 16.85
N ILE A 389 10.69 22.28 15.67
CA ILE A 389 11.95 22.75 15.07
C ILE A 389 11.60 23.43 13.76
N THR A 390 11.52 24.76 13.82
CA THR A 390 11.58 25.62 12.65
C THR A 390 13.00 25.63 12.08
N ASN A 391 13.12 25.24 10.80
CA ASN A 391 13.89 25.93 9.73
C ASN A 391 13.96 25.07 8.47
#